data_AF-A0A354DJ58-F1
#
_entry.id   AF-A0A354DJ58-F1
#
_cell.length_a   1.000
_cell.length_b   1.000
_cell.length_c   1.000
_cell.angle_alpha   90.00
_cell.angle_beta   90.00
_cell.angle_gamma   90.00
#
_symmetry.space_group_name_H-M   'P 1'
#
loop_
_entity.id
_entity.type
_entity.pdbx_description
1 polymer ?
#
loop_
_entity_poly.entity_id
_entity_poly.type
_entity_poly.pdbx_seq_one_letter_code
_entity_poly.pdbx_strand_id
1 'polypeptide(L)'
;MTTIKTPEEAVKVAQELERVKAVVDELKKQLKSYVDVHGPLDVGEGLWGYHPGTPTWSFDPKKLKEMTFHMAMDGHNPWELLKLTSPSIKKLNWSEDVLAQFGEKKIPNNFRYQKK
;
A
#
# COMPACT_ATOMS: atom_id res chain seq x y z
N MET A 1 -26.85 -0.95 -10.65
CA MET A 1 -25.66 -1.81 -10.46
C MET A 1 -26.07 -3.24 -10.77
N THR A 2 -25.45 -3.88 -11.75
CA THR A 2 -25.77 -5.27 -12.11
C THR A 2 -25.14 -6.20 -11.09
N THR A 3 -25.96 -6.86 -10.27
CA THR A 3 -25.49 -7.89 -9.33
C THR A 3 -25.07 -9.13 -10.12
N ILE A 4 -23.87 -9.65 -9.85
CA ILE A 4 -23.38 -10.92 -10.40
C ILE A 4 -24.14 -12.06 -9.73
N LYS A 5 -24.82 -12.91 -10.50
CA LYS A 5 -25.69 -13.98 -9.97
C LYS A 5 -25.19 -15.38 -10.30
N THR A 6 -24.36 -15.55 -11.34
CA THR A 6 -23.82 -16.87 -11.71
C THR A 6 -22.29 -16.89 -11.81
N PRO A 7 -21.66 -18.08 -11.71
CA PRO A 7 -20.21 -18.23 -11.92
C PRO A 7 -19.75 -17.76 -13.30
N GLU A 8 -20.53 -18.00 -14.35
CA GLU A 8 -20.20 -17.60 -15.73
C GLU A 8 -20.20 -16.08 -15.89
N GLU A 9 -21.17 -15.40 -15.25
CA GLU A 9 -21.20 -13.93 -15.18
C GLU A 9 -19.98 -13.40 -14.42
N ALA A 10 -19.58 -14.05 -13.31
CA ALA A 10 -18.41 -13.67 -12.54
C ALA A 10 -17.12 -13.77 -13.36
N VAL A 11 -16.97 -14.85 -14.15
CA VAL A 11 -15.82 -15.03 -15.05
C VAL A 11 -15.77 -13.93 -16.11
N LYS A 12 -16.90 -13.60 -16.74
CA LYS A 12 -16.97 -12.51 -17.73
C LYS A 12 -16.57 -11.17 -17.13
N VAL A 13 -17.05 -10.87 -15.93
CA VAL A 13 -16.69 -9.63 -15.21
C VAL A 13 -15.21 -9.60 -14.88
N ALA A 14 -14.62 -10.72 -14.43
CA ALA A 14 -13.19 -10.79 -14.14
C ALA A 14 -12.33 -10.53 -15.38
N GLN A 15 -12.67 -11.14 -16.53
CA GLN A 15 -11.98 -10.92 -17.79
C GLN A 15 -12.10 -9.47 -18.28
N GLU A 16 -13.29 -8.89 -18.15
CA GLU A 16 -13.51 -7.49 -18.52
C GLU A 16 -12.71 -6.54 -17.63
N LEU A 17 -12.60 -6.83 -16.33
CA LEU A 17 -11.77 -6.06 -15.41
C LEU A 17 -10.29 -6.10 -15.82
N GLU A 18 -9.78 -7.25 -16.25
CA GLU A 18 -8.41 -7.36 -16.77
C GLU A 18 -8.21 -6.55 -18.05
N ARG A 19 -9.16 -6.62 -18.99
CA ARG A 19 -9.13 -5.85 -20.24
C ARG A 19 -9.12 -4.35 -19.97
N VAL A 20 -10.06 -3.86 -19.16
CA VAL A 20 -10.16 -2.44 -18.79
C VAL A 20 -8.90 -1.98 -18.07
N LYS A 21 -8.36 -2.79 -17.15
CA LYS A 21 -7.11 -2.47 -16.48
C LYS A 21 -5.95 -2.29 -17.45
N ALA A 22 -5.79 -3.20 -18.41
CA ALA A 22 -4.73 -3.10 -19.42
C ALA A 22 -4.85 -1.82 -20.26
N VAL A 23 -6.07 -1.45 -20.65
CA VAL A 23 -6.33 -0.19 -21.37
C VAL A 23 -6.00 1.03 -20.50
N VAL A 24 -6.43 1.05 -19.24
CA VAL A 24 -6.13 2.14 -18.30
C VAL A 24 -4.63 2.31 -18.08
N ASP A 25 -3.90 1.21 -17.92
CA ASP A 25 -2.45 1.23 -17.71
C ASP A 25 -1.71 1.82 -18.94
N GLU A 26 -2.12 1.44 -20.15
CA GLU A 26 -1.56 1.99 -21.39
C GLU A 26 -1.89 3.48 -21.58
N LEU A 27 -3.14 3.88 -21.35
CA LEU A 27 -3.54 5.30 -21.44
C LEU A 27 -2.80 6.17 -20.41
N LYS A 28 -2.61 5.66 -19.18
CA LYS A 28 -1.80 6.34 -18.15
C LYS A 28 -0.36 6.53 -18.60
N LYS A 29 0.23 5.53 -19.24
CA LYS A 29 1.59 5.62 -19.79
C LYS A 29 1.69 6.71 -20.84
N GLN A 30 0.74 6.77 -21.77
CA GLN A 30 0.69 7.82 -22.81
C GLN A 30 0.52 9.20 -22.19
N LEU A 31 -0.39 9.35 -21.24
CA LEU A 31 -0.61 10.61 -20.53
C LEU A 31 0.64 11.06 -19.76
N LYS A 32 1.32 10.13 -19.10
CA LYS A 32 2.58 10.40 -18.41
C LYS A 32 3.65 10.91 -19.39
N SER A 33 3.83 10.25 -20.53
CA SER A 33 4.79 10.68 -21.56
C SER A 33 4.49 12.08 -22.08
N TYR A 34 3.21 12.45 -22.21
CA TYR A 34 2.82 13.82 -22.57
C TYR A 34 3.20 14.82 -21.47
N VAL A 35 2.83 14.52 -20.21
CA VAL A 35 3.16 15.38 -19.05
C VAL A 35 4.66 15.55 -18.86
N ASP A 36 5.46 14.51 -19.15
CA ASP A 36 6.93 14.56 -19.07
C ASP A 36 7.54 15.62 -20.02
N VAL A 37 6.88 15.90 -21.14
CA VAL A 37 7.36 16.87 -22.16
C VAL A 37 6.70 18.24 -22.01
N HIS A 38 5.41 18.26 -21.69
CA HIS A 38 4.57 19.46 -21.74
C HIS A 38 4.26 20.07 -20.37
N GLY A 39 4.60 19.36 -19.28
CA GLY A 39 4.24 19.74 -17.94
C GLY A 39 2.81 19.31 -17.56
N PRO A 40 2.32 19.75 -16.39
CA PRO A 40 1.02 19.33 -15.86
C PRO A 40 -0.16 19.70 -16.78
N LEU A 41 -1.15 18.80 -16.86
CA LEU A 41 -2.38 18.98 -17.62
C LEU A 41 -3.58 19.21 -16.69
N ASP A 42 -4.25 20.35 -16.86
CA ASP A 42 -5.52 20.65 -16.17
C ASP A 42 -6.71 20.10 -16.98
N VAL A 43 -7.57 19.32 -16.32
CA VAL A 43 -8.79 18.74 -16.92
C VAL A 43 -10.08 19.27 -16.26
N GLY A 44 -10.01 20.42 -15.59
CA GLY A 44 -11.13 21.09 -14.93
C GLY A 44 -11.40 20.57 -13.52
N GLU A 45 -11.61 19.26 -13.37
CA GLU A 45 -11.85 18.63 -12.06
C GLU A 45 -10.56 18.20 -11.34
N GLY A 46 -9.40 18.35 -11.98
CA GLY A 46 -8.13 17.96 -11.40
C GLY A 46 -6.94 18.22 -12.31
N LEU A 47 -5.75 17.99 -11.75
CA LEU A 47 -4.47 18.19 -12.41
C LEU A 47 -3.75 16.84 -12.59
N TRP A 48 -3.38 16.52 -13.81
CA TRP A 48 -2.47 15.41 -14.11
C TRP A 48 -1.04 15.94 -14.16
N GLY A 49 -0.23 15.54 -13.19
CA GLY A 49 1.12 16.06 -13.03
C GLY A 49 1.90 15.32 -11.95
N TYR A 50 3.17 15.67 -11.81
CA TYR A 50 3.95 15.26 -10.66
C TYR A 50 3.54 16.07 -9.45
N HIS A 51 3.03 15.37 -8.44
CA HIS A 51 2.71 15.95 -7.16
C HIS A 51 3.76 15.47 -6.16
N PRO A 52 4.27 16.34 -5.28
CA PRO A 52 5.09 15.89 -4.16
C PRO A 52 4.33 14.79 -3.41
N GLY A 53 4.97 13.64 -3.25
CA GLY A 53 4.41 12.58 -2.41
C GLY A 53 4.30 13.06 -0.96
N THR A 54 3.47 12.38 -0.17
CA THR A 54 3.45 12.60 1.28
C THR A 54 4.87 12.45 1.84
N PRO A 55 5.37 13.40 2.64
CA PRO A 55 6.70 13.31 3.23
C PRO A 55 6.87 12.00 4.00
N THR A 56 7.86 11.21 3.62
CA THR A 56 8.24 10.00 4.34
C THR A 56 9.42 10.32 5.25
N TRP A 57 9.34 9.87 6.50
CA TRP A 57 10.39 10.07 7.50
C TRP A 57 11.14 8.76 7.70
N SER A 58 12.47 8.81 7.59
CA SER A 58 13.35 7.70 7.93
C SER A 58 14.13 8.08 9.18
N PHE A 59 13.99 7.27 10.23
CA PHE A 59 14.63 7.51 11.52
C PHE A 59 15.90 6.68 11.65
N ASP A 60 16.98 7.28 12.15
CA ASP A 60 18.17 6.55 12.60
C ASP A 60 17.77 5.65 13.79
N PRO A 61 18.06 4.34 13.74
CA PRO A 61 17.79 3.43 14.86
C PRO A 61 18.29 3.92 16.22
N LYS A 62 19.45 4.60 16.26
CA LYS A 62 20.01 5.15 17.51
C LYS A 62 19.14 6.27 18.08
N LYS A 63 18.62 7.14 17.21
CA LYS A 63 17.76 8.27 17.59
C LYS A 63 16.31 7.84 17.83
N LEU A 64 15.88 6.71 17.26
CA LEU A 64 14.53 6.19 17.47
C LEU A 64 14.27 5.88 18.95
N LYS A 65 15.27 5.34 19.66
CA LYS A 65 15.18 5.10 21.11
C LYS A 65 15.00 6.40 21.90
N GLU A 66 15.75 7.43 21.56
CA GLU A 66 15.63 8.76 22.18
C GLU A 66 14.25 9.37 21.91
N MET A 67 13.77 9.26 20.67
CA MET A 67 12.44 9.71 20.28
C MET A 67 11.32 9.00 21.07
N THR A 68 11.43 7.69 21.32
CA THR A 68 10.44 6.98 22.17
C THR A 68 10.42 7.48 23.60
N PHE A 69 11.56 7.96 24.11
CA PHE A 69 11.62 8.54 25.45
C PHE A 69 10.88 9.87 25.49
N HIS A 70 11.13 10.74 24.51
CA HIS A 70 10.38 12.01 24.38
C HIS A 70 8.88 11.78 24.20
N MET A 71 8.46 10.81 23.38
CA MET A 71 7.05 10.43 23.25
C MET A 71 6.41 10.07 24.60
N ALA A 72 7.10 9.29 25.41
CA ALA A 72 6.62 8.91 26.74
C ALA A 72 6.55 10.11 27.70
N MET A 73 7.53 11.02 27.64
CA MET A 73 7.50 12.27 28.42
C MET A 73 6.31 13.17 28.03
N ASP A 74 5.94 13.17 26.75
CA ASP A 74 4.79 13.92 26.23
C ASP A 74 3.44 13.22 26.53
N GLY A 75 3.45 12.09 27.25
CA GLY A 75 2.25 11.35 27.65
C GLY A 75 1.72 10.37 26.61
N HIS A 76 2.45 10.11 25.54
CA HIS A 76 2.10 9.09 24.54
C HIS A 76 2.68 7.71 24.91
N ASN A 77 1.98 6.63 24.58
CA ASN A 77 2.53 5.27 24.64
C ASN A 77 3.26 4.95 23.31
N PRO A 78 4.61 4.92 23.27
CA PRO A 78 5.33 4.70 22.01
C PRO A 78 5.04 3.33 21.40
N TRP A 79 4.70 2.34 22.22
CA TRP A 79 4.47 0.95 21.78
C TRP A 79 3.12 0.75 21.07
N GLU A 80 2.18 1.68 21.21
CA GLU A 80 0.93 1.68 20.43
C GLU A 80 1.13 2.28 19.03
N LEU A 81 2.10 3.20 18.91
CA LEU A 81 2.42 3.91 17.69
C LEU A 81 3.45 3.15 16.84
N LEU A 82 4.44 2.55 17.50
CA LEU A 82 5.46 1.76 16.85
C LEU A 82 4.93 0.35 16.55
N LYS A 83 5.09 -0.08 15.30
CA LYS A 83 4.73 -1.42 14.86
C LYS A 83 5.90 -2.08 14.16
N LEU A 84 6.19 -3.32 14.54
CA LEU A 84 7.12 -4.16 13.78
C LEU A 84 6.45 -4.57 12.47
N THR A 85 7.01 -4.11 11.36
CA THR A 85 6.51 -4.45 10.02
C THR A 85 6.91 -5.88 9.65
N SER A 86 6.16 -6.53 8.76
CA SER A 86 6.48 -7.89 8.30
C SER A 86 7.93 -8.04 7.79
N PRO A 87 8.49 -7.09 7.01
CA PRO A 87 9.91 -7.14 6.64
C PRO A 87 10.86 -7.10 7.82
N SER A 88 10.59 -6.29 8.85
CA SER A 88 11.43 -6.21 10.05
C SER A 88 11.37 -7.50 10.86
N ILE A 89 10.20 -8.11 11.00
CA ILE A 89 10.04 -9.40 11.69
C ILE A 89 10.80 -10.51 10.96
N LYS A 90 10.73 -10.56 9.63
CA LYS A 90 11.47 -11.56 8.82
C LYS A 90 12.98 -11.51 9.04
N LYS A 91 13.56 -10.32 9.29
CA LYS A 91 14.99 -10.16 9.57
C LYS A 91 15.43 -10.80 10.89
N LEU A 92 14.51 -11.03 11.83
CA LEU A 92 14.80 -11.70 13.10
C LEU A 92 15.09 -13.20 12.90
N ASN A 93 14.63 -13.78 11.78
CA ASN A 93 14.80 -15.20 11.46
C ASN A 93 14.28 -16.14 12.57
N TRP A 94 13.18 -15.76 13.23
CA TRP A 94 12.53 -16.56 14.27
C TRP A 94 11.46 -17.48 13.66
N SER A 95 11.23 -18.62 14.30
CA SER A 95 10.16 -19.54 13.90
C SER A 95 8.77 -18.96 14.25
N GLU A 96 7.73 -19.51 13.61
CA GLU A 96 6.35 -19.12 13.93
C GLU A 96 5.99 -19.40 15.39
N ASP A 97 6.50 -20.51 15.96
CA ASP A 97 6.27 -20.87 17.37
C ASP A 97 6.82 -19.82 18.35
N VAL A 98 7.99 -19.24 18.03
CA VAL A 98 8.58 -18.17 18.85
C VAL A 98 7.77 -16.89 18.71
N LEU A 99 7.37 -16.52 17.50
CA LEU A 99 6.56 -15.32 17.27
C LEU A 99 5.18 -15.40 17.94
N ALA A 100 4.59 -16.59 18.01
CA ALA A 100 3.31 -16.83 18.66
C ALA A 100 3.32 -16.55 20.17
N GLN A 101 4.50 -16.55 20.81
CA GLN A 101 4.64 -16.16 22.23
C GLN A 101 4.44 -14.66 22.47
N PHE A 102 4.65 -13.83 21.43
CA PHE A 102 4.61 -12.37 21.54
C PHE A 102 3.41 -11.73 20.85
N GLY A 103 2.58 -12.50 20.14
CA GLY A 103 1.41 -11.98 19.47
C GLY A 103 0.65 -13.00 18.63
N GLU A 104 -0.38 -12.51 17.95
CA GLU A 104 -1.29 -13.33 17.15
C GLU A 104 -1.02 -13.17 15.65
N LYS A 105 -0.96 -14.30 14.94
CA LYS A 105 -0.85 -14.31 13.47
C LYS A 105 -2.20 -13.95 12.86
N LYS A 106 -2.29 -12.77 12.23
CA LYS A 106 -3.45 -12.35 11.42
C LYS A 106 -3.18 -12.56 9.94
N ILE A 107 -4.04 -13.34 9.27
CA ILE A 107 -3.97 -13.57 7.83
C ILE A 107 -5.14 -12.80 7.18
N PRO A 108 -4.90 -11.62 6.59
CA PRO A 108 -5.97 -10.86 5.96
C PRO A 108 -6.39 -11.50 4.64
N ASN A 109 -7.69 -11.62 4.43
CA ASN A 109 -8.26 -12.02 3.13
C ASN A 109 -8.32 -10.79 2.22
N ASN A 110 -7.34 -10.67 1.33
CA ASN A 110 -7.29 -9.59 0.35
C ASN A 110 -7.91 -10.05 -0.97
N PHE A 111 -8.95 -9.36 -1.42
CA PHE A 111 -9.46 -9.55 -2.78
C PHE A 111 -8.48 -8.94 -3.78
N ARG A 112 -7.76 -9.79 -4.51
CA ARG A 112 -6.83 -9.36 -5.56
C ARG A 112 -6.79 -10.40 -6.66
N TYR A 113 -6.55 -9.93 -7.88
CA TYR A 113 -6.12 -10.81 -8.94
C TYR A 113 -4.68 -11.28 -8.68
N GLN A 114 -4.45 -12.59 -8.77
CA GLN A 114 -3.12 -13.20 -8.67
C GLN A 114 -2.96 -14.16 -9.84
N LYS A 115 -1.89 -13.96 -10.64
CA LYS A 115 -1.53 -14.91 -11.69
C LYS A 115 -1.17 -16.25 -11.02
N LYS A 116 -1.64 -17.34 -11.63
CA LYS A 116 -1.26 -18.71 -11.24
C LYS A 116 0.22 -18.93 -11.48
#